data_AF-A0A955NJH8-F1
#
_entry.id   AF-A0A955NJH8-F1
#
_cell.length_a   1.000
_cell.length_b   1.000
_cell.length_c   1.000
_cell.angle_alpha   90.00
_cell.angle_beta   90.00
_cell.angle_gamma   90.00
#
_symmetry.space_group_name_H-M   'P 1'
#
loop_
_entity.id
_entity.type
_entity.pdbx_description
1 polymer ?
#
loop_
_entity_poly.entity_id
_entity_poly.type
_entity_poly.pdbx_seq_one_letter_code
_entity_poly.pdbx_strand_id
1 'polypeptide(L)'
;AMMINTIGDLNQIEYVPQSLSLDALVGGKVDVCSVYTTNEPFELRERGIDFNLITPQSYGVDFYGDNFFTTEHEIQEHLGRVRKIIDSTLKGWKYAIENPDEVIDIILEKYSPDSKREKLAYEAKETLKLIAPELTPLGEINPSRFRTFAQQMATMGVVEEGKVPPGFIFPARLQPAIPLSNEQLEWLEGHPDVSLGFASNFEPLFWLDDQGRQQGVLSDMLDLLNQRLGTRIEVVTADWGDTVDSASMGELDGLLAIPEEMVGQLGMRGTHSYLSLLPTVFAKEGTVNKLKTLSDLRGKKVAVLARVDSLNRLLDPLEGDVEILKGGTARDCLEMVFQGKADATIGFPFYDEAIVRHFFTDIAPAFIFWDKPIQAVIGVRSDWPELVEILNLGIDSITSEKRNQIISKWSSRISEEQVELPRRESEWLARHPVIPVLVPRSSSPFIYTDSEGRERGIYVDFLTALGKRLGVRIQTRSVTFAEYSEEIFDKHSAILAVGPKSEVGEVEGYEWSIPVGYSHT
;
A
#
# COMPACT_ATOMS: atom_id res chain seq x y z
N ALA A 1 4.73 38.87 15.98
CA ALA A 1 3.50 38.95 15.17
C ALA A 1 2.50 39.97 15.71
N MET A 2 1.74 39.67 16.78
CA MET A 2 0.68 40.55 17.31
C MET A 2 1.15 42.00 17.53
N MET A 3 2.24 42.19 18.28
CA MET A 3 2.77 43.53 18.57
C MET A 3 3.21 44.27 17.30
N ILE A 4 3.88 43.61 16.36
CA ILE A 4 4.28 44.22 15.09
C ILE A 4 3.03 44.68 14.31
N ASN A 5 1.95 43.91 14.31
CA ASN A 5 0.72 44.25 13.61
C ASN A 5 -0.04 45.42 14.27
N THR A 6 0.12 45.65 15.57
CA THR A 6 -0.63 46.67 16.31
C THR A 6 0.13 47.97 16.51
N ILE A 7 1.40 47.88 16.93
CA ILE A 7 2.25 49.05 17.25
C ILE A 7 3.29 49.36 16.16
N GLY A 8 3.42 48.50 15.15
CA GLY A 8 4.27 48.71 13.97
C GLY A 8 5.77 48.45 14.21
N ASP A 9 6.34 48.95 15.31
CA ASP A 9 7.76 48.81 15.64
C ASP A 9 7.95 48.35 17.10
N LEU A 10 8.73 47.28 17.29
CA LEU A 10 9.07 46.74 18.60
C LEU A 10 10.06 47.62 19.38
N ASN A 11 10.69 48.62 18.76
CA ASN A 11 11.52 49.59 19.50
C ASN A 11 10.69 50.51 20.42
N GLN A 12 9.36 50.50 20.29
CA GLN A 12 8.45 51.26 21.15
C GLN A 12 8.13 50.55 22.47
N ILE A 13 8.66 49.34 22.69
CA ILE A 13 8.46 48.57 23.92
C ILE A 13 9.79 48.30 24.62
N GLU A 14 9.78 48.37 25.94
CA GLU A 14 10.89 47.88 26.76
C GLU A 14 10.69 46.39 27.00
N TYR A 15 11.56 45.56 26.43
CA TYR A 15 11.51 44.12 26.65
C TYR A 15 12.13 43.78 28.01
N VAL A 16 11.28 43.31 28.92
CA VAL A 16 11.72 42.72 30.19
C VAL A 16 11.66 41.19 30.03
N PRO A 17 12.79 40.47 30.22
CA PRO A 17 12.79 39.01 30.17
C PRO A 17 11.77 38.42 31.13
N GLN A 18 10.92 37.55 30.60
CA GLN A 18 9.82 37.01 31.37
C GLN A 18 10.30 35.98 32.41
N SER A 19 9.77 36.09 33.64
CA SER A 19 9.92 35.08 34.69
C SER A 19 8.69 34.17 34.76
N LEU A 20 8.83 33.00 35.39
CA LEU A 20 7.70 32.11 35.68
C LEU A 20 6.75 32.67 36.78
N SER A 21 7.10 33.78 37.43
CA SER A 21 6.28 34.44 38.44
C SER A 21 5.51 35.65 37.88
N LEU A 22 4.30 35.86 38.40
CA LEU A 22 3.45 37.02 38.15
C LEU A 22 3.84 38.25 38.98
N ASP A 23 4.81 38.16 39.89
CA ASP A 23 5.13 39.24 40.84
C ASP A 23 5.61 40.52 40.15
N ALA A 24 6.20 40.42 38.95
CA ALA A 24 6.57 41.60 38.16
C ALA A 24 5.33 42.38 37.68
N LEU A 25 4.27 41.68 37.26
CA LEU A 25 3.01 42.30 36.87
C LEU A 25 2.29 42.86 38.10
N VAL A 26 2.15 42.04 39.14
CA VAL A 26 1.45 42.42 40.39
C VAL A 26 2.15 43.60 41.09
N GLY A 27 3.47 43.63 41.06
CA GLY A 27 4.28 44.70 41.63
C GLY A 27 4.41 45.95 40.74
N GLY A 28 3.77 45.99 39.56
CA GLY A 28 3.82 47.13 38.65
C GLY A 28 5.19 47.37 38.00
N LYS A 29 6.03 46.34 37.90
CA LYS A 29 7.34 46.42 37.22
C LYS A 29 7.21 46.25 35.70
N VAL A 30 6.14 45.62 35.24
CA VAL A 30 5.78 45.46 33.83
C VAL A 30 4.31 45.79 33.65
N ASP A 31 3.95 46.37 32.50
CA ASP A 31 2.56 46.70 32.18
C ASP A 31 1.78 45.49 31.62
N VAL A 32 2.49 44.57 30.96
CA VAL A 32 1.93 43.38 30.28
C VAL A 32 2.91 42.21 30.44
N CYS A 33 2.40 41.00 30.64
CA CYS A 33 3.18 39.76 30.55
C CYS A 33 2.44 38.68 29.73
N SER A 34 3.17 37.70 29.18
CA SER A 34 2.56 36.55 28.53
C SER A 34 2.09 35.55 29.57
N VAL A 35 0.92 34.93 29.37
CA VAL A 35 0.38 33.94 30.29
C VAL A 35 -0.33 32.83 29.52
N TYR A 36 -0.49 31.67 30.14
CA TYR A 36 -1.40 30.64 29.69
C TYR A 36 -2.80 30.94 30.24
N THR A 37 -3.80 31.03 29.36
CA THR A 37 -5.19 31.28 29.78
C THR A 37 -5.73 30.18 30.71
N THR A 38 -5.12 29.00 30.64
CA THR A 38 -5.44 27.83 31.45
C THR A 38 -4.90 27.93 32.88
N ASN A 39 -3.88 28.74 33.19
CA ASN A 39 -3.19 28.71 34.48
C ASN A 39 -3.21 30.05 35.23
N GLU A 40 -2.45 31.06 34.78
CA GLU A 40 -2.21 32.29 35.54
C GLU A 40 -3.47 33.12 35.87
N PRO A 41 -4.53 33.16 35.03
CA PRO A 41 -5.77 33.84 35.40
C PRO A 41 -6.45 33.27 36.65
N PHE A 42 -6.29 31.97 36.94
CA PHE A 42 -6.77 31.36 38.18
C PHE A 42 -6.03 31.92 39.39
N GLU A 43 -4.69 31.98 39.29
CA GLU A 43 -3.84 32.50 40.36
C GLU A 43 -4.11 33.97 40.67
N LEU A 44 -4.30 34.82 39.65
CA LEU A 44 -4.66 36.22 39.84
C LEU A 44 -6.01 36.38 40.53
N ARG A 45 -7.01 35.55 40.19
CA ARG A 45 -8.31 35.54 40.88
C ARG A 45 -8.20 35.10 42.32
N GLU A 46 -7.39 34.09 42.63
CA GLU A 46 -7.14 33.68 44.02
C GLU A 46 -6.49 34.80 44.84
N ARG A 47 -5.61 35.59 44.21
CA ARG A 47 -4.97 36.75 44.85
C ARG A 47 -5.89 37.99 44.91
N GLY A 48 -7.10 37.93 44.35
CA GLY A 48 -8.05 39.05 44.32
C GLY A 48 -7.59 40.22 43.43
N ILE A 49 -6.82 39.91 42.37
CA ILE A 49 -6.25 40.90 41.47
C ILE A 49 -7.08 40.93 40.19
N ASP A 50 -7.57 42.12 39.83
CA ASP A 50 -8.24 42.35 38.55
C ASP A 50 -7.22 42.38 37.41
N PHE A 51 -7.59 41.82 36.27
CA PHE A 51 -6.74 41.78 35.07
C PHE A 51 -7.56 41.85 33.79
N ASN A 52 -6.90 42.25 32.71
CA ASN A 52 -7.43 42.21 31.36
C ASN A 52 -6.66 41.17 30.55
N LEU A 53 -7.36 40.35 29.77
CA LEU A 53 -6.74 39.41 28.84
C LEU A 53 -6.70 39.98 27.44
N ILE A 54 -5.52 39.94 26.83
CA ILE A 54 -5.31 40.28 25.42
C ILE A 54 -4.96 38.98 24.71
N THR A 55 -5.82 38.50 23.81
CA THR A 55 -5.59 37.23 23.12
C THR A 55 -4.99 37.47 21.72
N PRO A 56 -3.88 36.79 21.35
CA PRO A 56 -3.30 36.91 20.02
C PRO A 56 -4.28 36.58 18.89
N GLN A 57 -5.22 35.65 19.13
CA GLN A 57 -6.29 35.30 18.19
C GLN A 57 -7.16 36.50 17.79
N SER A 58 -7.41 37.44 18.71
CA SER A 58 -8.17 38.68 18.40
C SER A 58 -7.44 39.60 17.42
N TYR A 59 -6.15 39.36 17.19
CA TYR A 59 -5.28 40.11 16.28
C TYR A 59 -4.83 39.27 15.07
N GLY A 60 -5.53 38.18 14.77
CA GLY A 60 -5.25 37.32 13.62
C GLY A 60 -4.05 36.40 13.80
N VAL A 61 -3.58 36.19 15.03
CA VAL A 61 -2.53 35.22 15.36
C VAL A 61 -3.20 34.00 15.97
N ASP A 62 -3.54 33.04 15.11
CA ASP A 62 -4.23 31.80 15.47
C ASP A 62 -3.45 30.58 14.95
N PHE A 63 -2.47 30.14 15.75
CA PHE A 63 -1.55 29.07 15.41
C PHE A 63 -1.75 27.86 16.31
N TYR A 64 -1.41 26.69 15.80
CA TYR A 64 -1.24 25.51 16.64
C TYR A 64 -0.02 25.70 17.55
N GLY A 65 -0.14 25.25 18.80
CA GLY A 65 0.98 25.20 19.75
C GLY A 65 1.81 23.94 19.52
N ASP A 66 1.80 23.04 20.49
CA ASP A 66 2.55 21.79 20.41
C ASP A 66 1.93 20.82 19.39
N ASN A 67 2.77 20.21 18.55
CA ASN A 67 2.38 19.24 17.54
C ASN A 67 3.31 18.03 17.59
N PHE A 68 2.75 16.83 17.37
CA PHE A 68 3.57 15.66 17.06
C PHE A 68 4.08 15.76 15.61
N PHE A 69 5.34 15.40 15.40
CA PHE A 69 5.95 15.35 14.08
C PHE A 69 6.81 14.10 13.94
N THR A 70 7.00 13.64 12.70
CA THR A 70 7.86 12.50 12.37
C THR A 70 8.49 12.70 10.99
N THR A 71 9.38 11.79 10.58
CA THR A 71 10.04 11.85 9.27
C THR A 71 9.17 11.24 8.17
N GLU A 72 9.36 11.67 6.92
CA GLU A 72 8.73 11.02 5.76
C GLU A 72 9.14 9.56 5.64
N HIS A 73 10.40 9.24 5.97
CA HIS A 73 10.89 7.86 5.98
C HIS A 73 10.10 6.97 6.95
N GLU A 74 9.80 7.46 8.16
CA GLU A 74 8.96 6.75 9.13
C GLU A 74 7.54 6.53 8.59
N ILE A 75 6.98 7.52 7.89
CA ILE A 75 5.65 7.40 7.27
C ILE A 75 5.66 6.34 6.16
N GLN A 76 6.71 6.31 5.33
CA GLN A 76 6.84 5.40 4.19
C GLN A 76 7.08 3.95 4.62
N GLU A 77 7.99 3.73 5.58
CA GLU A 77 8.39 2.39 6.00
C GLU A 77 7.51 1.82 7.12
N HIS A 78 6.90 2.70 7.92
CA HIS A 78 6.25 2.32 9.18
C HIS A 78 4.92 3.05 9.39
N LEU A 79 4.14 3.22 8.31
CA LEU A 79 2.83 3.88 8.33
C LEU A 79 1.91 3.38 9.44
N GLY A 80 1.86 2.07 9.67
CA GLY A 80 1.08 1.47 10.75
C GLY A 80 1.49 1.94 12.15
N ARG A 81 2.77 2.18 12.41
CA ARG A 81 3.26 2.69 13.70
C ARG A 81 2.88 4.15 13.90
N VAL A 82 3.06 4.98 12.87
CA VAL A 82 2.61 6.38 12.88
C VAL A 82 1.12 6.46 13.20
N ARG A 83 0.30 5.62 12.55
CA ARG A 83 -1.14 5.51 12.81
C ARG A 83 -1.45 5.12 14.25
N LYS A 84 -0.79 4.08 14.78
CA LYS A 84 -0.99 3.64 16.19
C LYS A 84 -0.69 4.74 17.20
N ILE A 85 0.30 5.59 16.96
CA ILE A 85 0.60 6.75 17.83
C ILE A 85 -0.55 7.76 17.75
N ILE A 86 -0.97 8.16 16.55
CA ILE A 86 -2.10 9.08 16.36
C ILE A 86 -3.33 8.57 17.11
N ASP A 87 -3.65 7.29 16.95
CA ASP A 87 -4.86 6.69 17.54
C ASP A 87 -4.79 6.60 19.05
N SER A 88 -3.64 6.19 19.59
CA SER A 88 -3.43 6.12 21.04
C SER A 88 -3.54 7.50 21.67
N THR A 89 -2.99 8.52 21.01
CA THR A 89 -3.09 9.91 21.45
C THR A 89 -4.53 10.42 21.39
N LEU A 90 -5.27 10.16 20.31
CA LEU A 90 -6.66 10.59 20.18
C LEU A 90 -7.58 9.87 21.17
N LYS A 91 -7.37 8.56 21.41
CA LYS A 91 -8.09 7.79 22.44
C LYS A 91 -7.83 8.37 23.83
N GLY A 92 -6.57 8.71 24.15
CA GLY A 92 -6.21 9.35 25.42
C GLY A 92 -6.87 10.73 25.60
N TRP A 93 -6.87 11.58 24.56
CA TRP A 93 -7.55 12.88 24.62
C TRP A 93 -9.06 12.75 24.78
N LYS A 94 -9.70 11.85 24.02
CA LYS A 94 -11.13 11.59 24.16
C LYS A 94 -11.46 11.15 25.59
N TYR A 95 -10.68 10.21 26.14
CA TYR A 95 -10.84 9.77 27.52
C TYR A 95 -10.71 10.92 28.52
N ALA A 96 -9.70 11.78 28.38
CA ALA A 96 -9.47 12.89 29.29
C ALA A 96 -10.58 13.95 29.23
N ILE A 97 -11.17 14.16 28.05
CA ILE A 97 -12.29 15.07 27.85
C ILE A 97 -13.57 14.51 28.49
N GLU A 98 -13.82 13.22 28.33
CA GLU A 98 -15.02 12.54 28.84
C GLU A 98 -14.94 12.27 30.36
N ASN A 99 -13.72 12.16 30.91
CA ASN A 99 -13.48 11.77 32.32
C ASN A 99 -12.55 12.78 33.05
N PRO A 100 -12.89 14.08 33.11
CA PRO A 100 -11.99 15.10 33.63
C PRO A 100 -11.66 14.93 35.11
N ASP A 101 -12.61 14.50 35.95
CA ASP A 101 -12.39 14.29 37.39
C ASP A 101 -11.34 13.19 37.65
N GLU A 102 -11.42 12.08 36.93
CA GLU A 102 -10.46 10.98 37.08
C GLU A 102 -9.06 11.40 36.61
N VAL A 103 -8.97 12.12 35.49
CA VAL A 103 -7.69 12.64 35.01
C VAL A 103 -7.09 13.65 35.99
N ILE A 104 -7.90 14.50 36.62
CA ILE A 104 -7.44 15.40 37.69
C ILE A 104 -6.86 14.59 38.86
N ASP A 105 -7.55 13.54 39.29
CA ASP A 105 -7.09 12.69 40.38
C ASP A 105 -5.76 11.99 40.03
N ILE A 106 -5.60 11.51 38.78
CA ILE A 106 -4.33 10.96 38.27
C ILE A 106 -3.21 12.01 38.30
N ILE A 107 -3.50 13.24 37.88
CA ILE A 107 -2.54 14.36 37.89
C ILE A 107 -2.08 14.65 39.32
N LEU A 108 -3.02 14.75 40.27
CA LEU A 108 -2.71 14.99 41.68
C LEU A 108 -1.91 13.83 42.30
N GLU A 109 -2.21 12.58 41.95
CA GLU A 109 -1.50 11.44 42.52
C GLU A 109 -0.07 11.32 41.99
N LYS A 110 0.13 11.52 40.68
CA LYS A 110 1.38 11.11 40.01
C LYS A 110 2.27 12.25 39.54
N TYR A 111 1.70 13.37 39.15
CA TYR A 111 2.42 14.38 38.35
C TYR A 111 2.52 15.73 39.06
N SER A 112 1.51 16.13 39.84
CA SER A 112 1.45 17.43 40.50
C SER A 112 0.74 17.36 41.86
N PRO A 113 1.32 16.64 42.86
CA PRO A 113 0.68 16.42 44.16
C PRO A 113 0.49 17.69 45.00
N ASP A 114 1.28 18.72 44.74
CA ASP A 114 1.17 20.02 45.42
C ASP A 114 0.15 20.97 44.74
N SER A 115 -0.48 20.54 43.64
CA SER A 115 -1.51 21.33 42.96
C SER A 115 -2.86 21.27 43.70
N LYS A 116 -3.76 22.18 43.35
CA LYS A 116 -5.13 22.23 43.87
C LYS A 116 -6.09 21.62 42.86
N ARG A 117 -7.06 20.83 43.33
CA ARG A 117 -8.09 20.23 42.47
C ARG A 117 -8.88 21.29 41.70
N GLU A 118 -9.20 22.41 42.33
CA GLU A 118 -9.92 23.53 41.73
C GLU A 118 -9.14 24.20 40.60
N LYS A 119 -7.81 24.27 40.75
CA LYS A 119 -6.92 24.79 39.72
C LYS A 119 -6.90 23.87 38.50
N LEU A 120 -6.74 22.58 38.70
CA LEU A 120 -6.75 21.59 37.61
C LEU A 120 -8.12 21.51 36.91
N ALA A 121 -9.21 21.65 37.67
CA ALA A 121 -10.56 21.75 37.11
C ALA A 121 -10.73 23.02 36.25
N TYR A 122 -10.15 24.14 36.67
CA TYR A 122 -10.09 25.37 35.88
C TYR A 122 -9.26 25.17 34.60
N GLU A 123 -8.07 24.58 34.71
CA GLU A 123 -7.21 24.25 33.56
C GLU A 123 -7.94 23.38 32.54
N ALA A 124 -8.59 22.31 32.98
CA ALA A 124 -9.38 21.41 32.13
C ALA A 124 -10.50 22.17 31.41
N LYS A 125 -11.26 23.01 32.13
CA LYS A 125 -12.35 23.81 31.57
C LYS A 125 -11.87 24.80 30.51
N GLU A 126 -10.78 25.53 30.77
CA GLU A 126 -10.24 26.48 29.80
C GLU A 126 -9.62 25.75 28.60
N THR A 127 -8.98 24.59 28.82
CA THR A 127 -8.44 23.75 27.74
C THR A 127 -9.54 23.27 26.80
N LEU A 128 -10.69 22.83 27.34
CA LEU A 128 -11.83 22.40 26.52
C LEU A 128 -12.37 23.50 25.60
N LYS A 129 -12.33 24.77 26.02
CA LYS A 129 -12.71 25.91 25.16
C LYS A 129 -11.75 26.10 24.00
N LEU A 130 -10.45 25.83 24.21
CA LEU A 130 -9.42 25.94 23.18
C LEU A 130 -9.48 24.77 22.18
N ILE A 131 -9.78 23.56 22.67
CA ILE A 131 -9.98 22.37 21.82
C ILE A 131 -11.26 22.52 20.99
N ALA A 132 -12.34 23.01 21.60
CA ALA A 132 -13.66 23.16 20.98
C ALA A 132 -14.14 21.87 20.26
N PRO A 133 -14.18 20.71 20.95
CA PRO A 133 -14.42 19.41 20.31
C PRO A 133 -15.81 19.27 19.66
N GLU A 134 -16.77 20.12 20.03
CA GLU A 134 -18.09 20.19 19.40
C GLU A 134 -18.07 20.88 18.02
N LEU A 135 -17.05 21.71 17.75
CA LEU A 135 -16.90 22.47 16.50
C LEU A 135 -15.86 21.87 15.57
N THR A 136 -14.86 21.18 16.11
CA THR A 136 -13.76 20.60 15.33
C THR A 136 -13.43 19.21 15.88
N PRO A 137 -13.56 18.15 15.05
CA PRO A 137 -13.14 16.81 15.42
C PRO A 137 -11.70 16.76 15.98
N LEU A 138 -11.50 15.97 17.03
CA LEU A 138 -10.17 15.75 17.60
C LEU A 138 -9.20 15.21 16.53
N GLY A 139 -8.00 15.78 16.50
CA GLY A 139 -6.95 15.43 15.55
C GLY A 139 -7.04 16.11 14.19
N GLU A 140 -8.09 16.89 13.91
CA GLU A 140 -8.21 17.61 12.66
C GLU A 140 -7.21 18.78 12.60
N ILE A 141 -6.43 18.81 11.51
CA ILE A 141 -5.49 19.88 11.22
C ILE A 141 -6.06 20.73 10.09
N ASN A 142 -6.23 22.03 10.35
CA ASN A 142 -6.61 23.01 9.35
C ASN A 142 -5.36 23.52 8.60
N PRO A 143 -5.17 23.16 7.31
CA PRO A 143 -3.97 23.56 6.56
C PRO A 143 -3.83 25.07 6.38
N SER A 144 -4.93 25.83 6.44
CA SER A 144 -4.90 27.28 6.32
C SER A 144 -4.16 27.93 7.49
N ARG A 145 -4.26 27.37 8.71
CA ARG A 145 -3.52 27.88 9.87
C ARG A 145 -2.00 27.77 9.66
N PHE A 146 -1.53 26.65 9.12
CA PHE A 146 -0.11 26.46 8.78
C PHE A 146 0.36 27.38 7.64
N ARG A 147 -0.49 27.63 6.63
CA ARG A 147 -0.18 28.61 5.57
C ARG A 147 -0.02 30.02 6.13
N THR A 148 -0.96 30.46 6.98
CA THR A 148 -0.88 31.76 7.66
C THR A 148 0.35 31.83 8.56
N PHE A 149 0.67 30.75 9.29
CA PHE A 149 1.87 30.65 10.11
C PHE A 149 3.14 30.84 9.27
N ALA A 150 3.30 30.08 8.18
CA ALA A 150 4.45 30.19 7.29
C ALA A 150 4.61 31.62 6.73
N GLN A 151 3.51 32.26 6.30
CA GLN A 151 3.53 33.64 5.81
C GLN A 151 3.98 34.64 6.87
N GLN A 152 3.50 34.50 8.12
CA GLN A 152 3.93 35.37 9.21
C GLN A 152 5.39 35.14 9.58
N MET A 153 5.86 33.88 9.59
CA MET A 153 7.27 33.56 9.83
C MET A 153 8.19 34.14 8.76
N ALA A 154 7.76 34.14 7.49
CA ALA A 154 8.48 34.78 6.39
C ALA A 154 8.52 36.31 6.55
N THR A 155 7.41 36.92 6.95
CA THR A 155 7.35 38.36 7.23
C THR A 155 8.30 38.77 8.36
N MET A 156 8.50 37.88 9.34
CA MET A 156 9.44 38.08 10.45
C MET A 156 10.89 37.70 10.09
N GLY A 157 11.16 37.22 8.88
CA GLY A 157 12.49 36.81 8.43
C GLY A 157 13.00 35.51 9.06
N VAL A 158 12.12 34.69 9.65
CA VAL A 158 12.50 33.41 10.26
C VAL A 158 12.62 32.30 9.21
N VAL A 159 11.84 32.38 8.14
CA VAL A 159 11.91 31.47 6.98
C VAL A 159 11.99 32.28 5.70
N GLU A 160 12.64 31.74 4.67
CA GLU A 160 12.78 32.45 3.39
C GLU A 160 11.47 32.46 2.59
N GLU A 161 10.75 31.33 2.56
CA GLU A 161 9.49 31.19 1.85
C GLU A 161 8.32 31.03 2.82
N GLY A 162 7.29 31.86 2.66
CA GLY A 162 6.02 31.76 3.40
C GLY A 162 5.09 30.66 2.88
N LYS A 163 5.64 29.46 2.63
CA LYS A 163 4.92 28.31 2.06
C LYS A 163 5.04 27.08 2.94
N VAL A 164 4.02 26.23 2.88
CA VAL A 164 4.01 24.90 3.51
C VAL A 164 4.38 23.86 2.44
N PRO A 165 5.45 23.07 2.62
CA PRO A 165 5.83 22.05 1.66
C PRO A 165 4.74 20.97 1.48
N PRO A 166 4.65 20.33 0.30
CA PRO A 166 3.84 19.11 0.12
C PRO A 166 4.27 18.04 1.15
N GLY A 167 3.31 17.28 1.69
CA GLY A 167 3.60 16.23 2.68
C GLY A 167 3.87 16.73 4.11
N PHE A 168 3.96 18.04 4.34
CA PHE A 168 4.24 18.62 5.67
C PHE A 168 3.15 18.33 6.71
N ILE A 169 1.89 18.17 6.26
CA ILE A 169 0.77 17.83 7.13
C ILE A 169 0.37 16.38 6.85
N PHE A 170 0.53 15.52 7.84
CA PHE A 170 -0.01 14.18 7.82
C PHE A 170 -1.45 14.20 8.36
N PRO A 171 -2.47 13.78 7.57
CA PRO A 171 -3.85 13.88 8.00
C PRO A 171 -4.18 12.78 9.03
N ALA A 172 -4.80 13.16 10.16
CA ALA A 172 -5.22 12.20 11.18
C ALA A 172 -6.36 11.29 10.69
N ARG A 173 -7.26 11.80 9.85
CA ARG A 173 -8.26 11.03 9.10
C ARG A 173 -7.85 10.94 7.65
N LEU A 174 -7.77 9.71 7.11
CA LEU A 174 -7.50 9.52 5.69
C LEU A 174 -8.76 9.93 4.93
N GLN A 175 -8.64 10.95 4.09
CA GLN A 175 -9.73 11.25 3.16
C GLN A 175 -9.78 10.15 2.10
N PRO A 176 -10.96 9.61 1.78
CA PRO A 176 -11.09 8.69 0.67
C PRO A 176 -10.55 9.34 -0.61
N ALA A 177 -9.70 8.61 -1.35
CA ALA A 177 -9.21 9.06 -2.65
C ALA A 177 -10.25 8.87 -3.76
N ILE A 178 -11.43 8.32 -3.42
CA ILE A 178 -12.58 8.14 -4.29
C ILE A 178 -13.82 8.79 -3.64
N PRO A 179 -14.79 9.25 -4.43
CA PRO A 179 -16.02 9.81 -3.87
C PRO A 179 -16.83 8.72 -3.15
N LEU A 180 -17.10 8.91 -1.87
CA LEU A 180 -18.06 8.14 -1.08
C LEU A 180 -19.27 9.01 -0.75
N SER A 181 -20.44 8.39 -0.64
CA SER A 181 -21.66 9.09 -0.18
C SER A 181 -21.56 9.46 1.30
N ASN A 182 -22.37 10.43 1.75
CA ASN A 182 -22.42 10.80 3.17
C ASN A 182 -22.79 9.62 4.06
N GLU A 183 -23.73 8.78 3.62
CA GLU A 183 -24.17 7.57 4.34
C GLU A 183 -23.01 6.57 4.51
N GLN A 184 -22.19 6.40 3.47
CA GLN A 184 -21.00 5.53 3.53
C GLN A 184 -19.90 6.12 4.42
N LEU A 185 -19.70 7.45 4.38
CA LEU A 185 -18.76 8.13 5.27
C LEU A 185 -19.19 8.00 6.73
N GLU A 186 -20.45 8.25 7.04
CA GLU A 186 -21.02 8.07 8.37
C GLU A 186 -20.90 6.62 8.84
N TRP A 187 -21.13 5.64 7.93
CA TRP A 187 -20.93 4.23 8.25
C TRP A 187 -19.47 3.93 8.61
N LEU A 188 -18.50 4.41 7.80
CA LEU A 188 -17.08 4.23 8.08
C LEU A 188 -16.64 4.92 9.38
N GLU A 189 -17.19 6.09 9.69
CA GLU A 189 -16.93 6.78 10.95
C GLU A 189 -17.49 6.04 12.16
N GLY A 190 -18.64 5.36 11.99
CA GLY A 190 -19.24 4.49 13.00
C GLY A 190 -18.52 3.15 13.18
N HIS A 191 -17.75 2.71 12.19
CA HIS A 191 -17.06 1.41 12.17
C HIS A 191 -15.56 1.57 11.85
N PRO A 192 -14.77 2.25 12.71
CA PRO A 192 -13.37 2.55 12.42
C PRO A 192 -12.44 1.33 12.49
N ASP A 193 -12.86 0.28 13.21
CA ASP A 193 -12.02 -0.87 13.60
C ASP A 193 -12.42 -2.17 12.85
N VAL A 194 -12.69 -2.09 11.54
CA VAL A 194 -13.01 -3.27 10.74
C VAL A 194 -11.84 -4.26 10.70
N SER A 195 -12.11 -5.51 11.03
CA SER A 195 -11.13 -6.60 11.10
C SER A 195 -11.46 -7.74 10.14
N LEU A 196 -10.50 -8.11 9.30
CA LEU A 196 -10.64 -9.24 8.37
C LEU A 196 -9.69 -10.38 8.75
N GLY A 197 -10.12 -11.62 8.57
CA GLY A 197 -9.31 -12.80 8.83
C GLY A 197 -8.54 -13.29 7.61
N PHE A 198 -7.29 -13.73 7.79
CA PHE A 198 -6.59 -14.56 6.79
C PHE A 198 -5.48 -15.44 7.42
N ALA A 199 -5.07 -16.50 6.71
CA ALA A 199 -3.99 -17.37 7.17
C ALA A 199 -2.61 -16.70 7.07
N SER A 200 -1.73 -16.90 8.06
CA SER A 200 -0.40 -16.26 8.15
C SER A 200 0.72 -16.97 7.38
N ASN A 201 0.45 -18.08 6.70
CA ASN A 201 1.45 -18.96 6.11
C ASN A 201 1.16 -19.31 4.65
N PHE A 202 0.66 -18.32 3.88
CA PHE A 202 0.25 -18.48 2.49
C PHE A 202 1.16 -17.71 1.54
N GLU A 203 2.48 -17.95 1.62
CA GLU A 203 3.47 -17.27 0.77
C GLU A 203 3.26 -17.56 -0.73
N PRO A 204 3.49 -16.57 -1.63
CA PRO A 204 3.71 -15.14 -1.38
C PRO A 204 2.41 -14.31 -1.39
N LEU A 205 1.24 -14.95 -1.31
CA LEU A 205 -0.05 -14.25 -1.27
C LEU A 205 -0.24 -13.49 0.04
N PHE A 206 0.06 -14.11 1.17
CA PHE A 206 0.06 -13.46 2.48
C PHE A 206 0.90 -14.26 3.48
N TRP A 207 1.81 -13.59 4.20
CA TRP A 207 2.52 -14.19 5.33
C TRP A 207 2.97 -13.16 6.36
N LEU A 208 3.47 -13.63 7.50
CA LEU A 208 4.17 -12.81 8.48
C LEU A 208 5.68 -13.02 8.36
N ASP A 209 6.45 -11.94 8.24
CA ASP A 209 7.91 -12.00 8.28
C ASP A 209 8.46 -12.30 9.68
N ASP A 210 9.78 -12.43 9.82
CA ASP A 210 10.46 -12.72 11.10
C ASP A 210 10.19 -11.66 12.20
N GLN A 211 9.69 -10.48 11.82
CA GLN A 211 9.31 -9.39 12.73
C GLN A 211 7.80 -9.36 13.02
N GLY A 212 7.03 -10.32 12.48
CA GLY A 212 5.58 -10.37 12.61
C GLY A 212 4.83 -9.37 11.72
N ARG A 213 5.49 -8.81 10.71
CA ARG A 213 4.86 -7.85 9.78
C ARG A 213 4.19 -8.60 8.63
N GLN A 214 3.02 -8.11 8.24
CA GLN A 214 2.26 -8.64 7.11
C GLN A 214 3.01 -8.36 5.80
N GLN A 215 3.11 -9.38 4.95
CA GLN A 215 3.78 -9.33 3.65
C GLN A 215 2.95 -10.08 2.61
N GLY A 216 3.17 -9.77 1.33
CA GLY A 216 2.59 -10.48 0.19
C GLY A 216 1.54 -9.69 -0.58
N VAL A 217 1.07 -10.31 -1.66
CA VAL A 217 0.15 -9.70 -2.63
C VAL A 217 -1.11 -9.15 -1.95
N LEU A 218 -1.72 -9.92 -1.05
CA LEU A 218 -2.95 -9.53 -0.38
C LEU A 218 -2.74 -8.39 0.63
N SER A 219 -1.57 -8.32 1.27
CA SER A 219 -1.20 -7.21 2.15
C SER A 219 -1.09 -5.90 1.37
N ASP A 220 -0.33 -5.90 0.27
CA ASP A 220 -0.16 -4.71 -0.57
C ASP A 220 -1.49 -4.27 -1.23
N MET A 221 -2.35 -5.23 -1.60
CA MET A 221 -3.68 -4.93 -2.14
C MET A 221 -4.59 -4.30 -1.07
N LEU A 222 -4.56 -4.78 0.17
CA LEU A 222 -5.33 -4.21 1.26
C LEU A 222 -4.84 -2.81 1.64
N ASP A 223 -3.53 -2.58 1.64
CA ASP A 223 -2.96 -1.24 1.87
C ASP A 223 -3.43 -0.23 0.83
N LEU A 224 -3.43 -0.64 -0.45
CA LEU A 224 -3.98 0.19 -1.53
C LEU A 224 -5.48 0.43 -1.34
N LEU A 225 -6.24 -0.60 -0.96
CA LEU A 225 -7.67 -0.49 -0.73
C LEU A 225 -7.97 0.51 0.41
N ASN A 226 -7.25 0.40 1.52
CA ASN A 226 -7.33 1.32 2.66
C ASN A 226 -6.98 2.76 2.25
N GLN A 227 -5.95 2.94 1.42
CA GLN A 227 -5.60 4.26 0.88
C GLN A 227 -6.72 4.84 0.03
N ARG A 228 -7.38 4.03 -0.80
CA ARG A 228 -8.47 4.48 -1.69
C ARG A 228 -9.72 4.85 -0.90
N LEU A 229 -10.05 4.07 0.11
CA LEU A 229 -11.27 4.24 0.89
C LEU A 229 -11.13 5.16 2.10
N GLY A 230 -9.91 5.56 2.47
CA GLY A 230 -9.68 6.32 3.70
C GLY A 230 -9.88 5.48 4.96
N THR A 231 -9.81 4.15 4.84
CA THR A 231 -10.09 3.19 5.91
C THR A 231 -8.82 2.66 6.57
N ARG A 232 -9.01 1.83 7.61
CA ARG A 232 -7.94 1.19 8.38
C ARG A 232 -8.28 -0.27 8.68
N ILE A 233 -8.74 -0.96 7.65
CA ILE A 233 -9.08 -2.37 7.75
C ILE A 233 -7.80 -3.15 8.06
N GLU A 234 -7.80 -3.90 9.15
CA GLU A 234 -6.65 -4.71 9.58
C GLU A 234 -6.90 -6.20 9.30
N VAL A 235 -5.82 -6.96 9.15
CA VAL A 235 -5.89 -8.43 9.04
C VAL A 235 -5.51 -9.06 10.37
N VAL A 236 -6.42 -9.84 10.93
CA VAL A 236 -6.16 -10.73 12.06
C VAL A 236 -5.76 -12.10 11.51
N THR A 237 -4.64 -12.61 11.99
CA THR A 237 -4.09 -13.88 11.49
C THR A 237 -4.21 -14.98 12.53
N ALA A 238 -4.73 -16.12 12.12
CA ALA A 238 -4.69 -17.37 12.89
C ALA A 238 -4.48 -18.54 11.91
N ASP A 239 -4.54 -19.76 12.43
CA ASP A 239 -4.72 -20.93 11.58
C ASP A 239 -6.01 -20.78 10.75
N TRP A 240 -6.02 -21.28 9.51
CA TRP A 240 -7.16 -21.07 8.59
C TRP A 240 -8.51 -21.54 9.18
N GLY A 241 -8.52 -22.69 9.87
CA GLY A 241 -9.73 -23.20 10.52
C GLY A 241 -10.25 -22.23 11.57
N ASP A 242 -9.38 -21.85 12.52
CA ASP A 242 -9.70 -20.88 13.57
C ASP A 242 -10.15 -19.54 13.00
N THR A 243 -9.54 -19.10 11.89
CA THR A 243 -9.91 -17.84 11.21
C THR A 243 -11.34 -17.89 10.65
N VAL A 244 -11.70 -19.00 10.01
CA VAL A 244 -13.07 -19.21 9.49
C VAL A 244 -14.08 -19.34 10.63
N ASP A 245 -13.71 -20.02 11.71
CA ASP A 245 -14.55 -20.15 12.90
C ASP A 245 -14.80 -18.79 13.57
N SER A 246 -13.76 -17.98 13.80
CA SER A 246 -13.89 -16.62 14.36
C SER A 246 -14.74 -15.71 13.46
N ALA A 247 -14.60 -15.79 12.14
CA ALA A 247 -15.46 -15.05 11.21
C ALA A 247 -16.93 -15.53 11.29
N SER A 248 -17.16 -16.84 11.41
CA SER A 248 -18.50 -17.42 11.53
C SER A 248 -19.17 -17.08 12.86
N MET A 249 -18.38 -16.90 13.93
CA MET A 249 -18.84 -16.46 15.26
C MET A 249 -19.04 -14.94 15.36
N GLY A 250 -18.65 -14.17 14.34
CA GLY A 250 -18.74 -12.71 14.33
C GLY A 250 -17.68 -12.01 15.19
N GLU A 251 -16.60 -12.70 15.54
CA GLU A 251 -15.42 -12.13 16.19
C GLU A 251 -14.54 -11.36 15.20
N LEU A 252 -14.65 -11.68 13.92
CA LEU A 252 -14.08 -10.94 12.80
C LEU A 252 -15.21 -10.41 11.91
N ASP A 253 -14.98 -9.26 11.28
CA ASP A 253 -15.97 -8.63 10.40
C ASP A 253 -16.00 -9.25 9.00
N GLY A 254 -15.00 -10.06 8.68
CA GLY A 254 -14.92 -10.78 7.41
C GLY A 254 -13.67 -11.65 7.25
N LEU A 255 -13.49 -12.16 6.04
CA LEU A 255 -12.32 -12.88 5.57
C LEU A 255 -11.73 -12.12 4.38
N LEU A 256 -10.42 -11.85 4.43
CA LEU A 256 -9.74 -11.01 3.44
C LEU A 256 -9.85 -11.61 2.04
N ALA A 257 -9.59 -12.90 1.88
CA ALA A 257 -9.67 -13.58 0.61
C ALA A 257 -10.29 -14.97 0.79
N ILE A 258 -11.40 -15.22 0.12
CA ILE A 258 -11.98 -16.55 -0.03
C ILE A 258 -12.37 -16.81 -1.49
N PRO A 259 -12.39 -18.07 -1.93
CA PRO A 259 -13.05 -18.43 -3.17
C PRO A 259 -14.51 -17.94 -3.17
N GLU A 260 -14.96 -17.30 -4.24
CA GLU A 260 -16.32 -16.76 -4.37
C GLU A 260 -17.42 -17.80 -4.04
N GLU A 261 -17.19 -19.05 -4.44
CA GLU A 261 -18.08 -20.19 -4.16
C GLU A 261 -18.25 -20.53 -2.66
N MET A 262 -17.33 -20.09 -1.79
CA MET A 262 -17.42 -20.29 -0.35
C MET A 262 -18.28 -19.25 0.35
N VAL A 263 -18.52 -18.08 -0.27
CA VAL A 263 -19.28 -16.96 0.32
C VAL A 263 -20.64 -17.43 0.85
N GLY A 264 -21.41 -18.12 0.01
CA GLY A 264 -22.74 -18.61 0.38
C GLY A 264 -22.71 -19.74 1.41
N GLN A 265 -21.67 -20.57 1.40
CA GLN A 265 -21.50 -21.68 2.36
C GLN A 265 -21.22 -21.16 3.77
N LEU A 266 -20.47 -20.05 3.86
CA LEU A 266 -20.14 -19.37 5.11
C LEU A 266 -21.22 -18.38 5.57
N GLY A 267 -22.33 -18.25 4.83
CA GLY A 267 -23.39 -17.29 5.18
C GLY A 267 -22.90 -15.84 5.16
N MET A 268 -21.94 -15.52 4.30
CA MET A 268 -21.34 -14.20 4.15
C MET A 268 -21.87 -13.48 2.89
N ARG A 269 -21.52 -12.20 2.76
CA ARG A 269 -21.66 -11.42 1.52
C ARG A 269 -20.28 -11.24 0.90
N GLY A 270 -20.17 -11.44 -0.41
CA GLY A 270 -18.92 -11.33 -1.15
C GLY A 270 -18.81 -9.99 -1.88
N THR A 271 -17.61 -9.41 -1.91
CA THR A 271 -17.27 -8.31 -2.82
C THR A 271 -17.14 -8.80 -4.27
N HIS A 272 -16.90 -7.87 -5.19
CA HIS A 272 -16.30 -8.18 -6.49
C HIS A 272 -14.95 -8.88 -6.31
N SER A 273 -14.58 -9.72 -7.28
CA SER A 273 -13.27 -10.36 -7.32
C SER A 273 -12.17 -9.35 -7.59
N TYR A 274 -11.17 -9.32 -6.73
CA TYR A 274 -10.02 -8.43 -6.85
C TYR A 274 -8.72 -9.19 -7.18
N LEU A 275 -8.76 -10.52 -7.15
CA LEU A 275 -7.65 -11.39 -7.53
C LEU A 275 -8.19 -12.67 -8.17
N SER A 276 -7.66 -13.03 -9.34
CA SER A 276 -7.99 -14.25 -10.06
C SER A 276 -6.78 -15.18 -10.05
N LEU A 277 -6.94 -16.37 -9.47
CA LEU A 277 -5.86 -17.34 -9.31
C LEU A 277 -6.07 -18.52 -10.27
N LEU A 278 -5.05 -18.85 -11.06
CA LEU A 278 -5.09 -19.97 -11.98
C LEU A 278 -4.41 -21.21 -11.37
N PRO A 279 -5.16 -22.27 -11.03
CA PRO A 279 -4.57 -23.51 -10.57
C PRO A 279 -3.52 -24.02 -11.57
N THR A 280 -2.36 -24.40 -11.04
CA THR A 280 -1.22 -24.82 -11.85
C THR A 280 -0.61 -26.09 -11.27
N VAL A 281 -0.34 -27.06 -12.13
CA VAL A 281 0.39 -28.27 -11.76
C VAL A 281 1.89 -28.02 -11.91
N PHE A 282 2.67 -28.35 -10.88
CA PHE A 282 4.12 -28.30 -10.89
C PHE A 282 4.68 -29.71 -10.74
N ALA A 283 5.74 -30.01 -11.48
CA ALA A 283 6.39 -31.31 -11.46
C ALA A 283 7.88 -31.15 -11.77
N LYS A 284 8.63 -32.26 -11.75
CA LYS A 284 10.04 -32.22 -12.13
C LYS A 284 10.22 -31.79 -13.58
N GLU A 285 11.26 -31.02 -13.88
CA GLU A 285 11.46 -30.47 -15.24
C GLU A 285 11.56 -31.58 -16.30
N GLY A 286 12.17 -32.73 -15.95
CA GLY A 286 12.21 -33.90 -16.82
C GLY A 286 10.86 -34.59 -17.10
N THR A 287 9.81 -34.28 -16.33
CA THR A 287 8.49 -34.93 -16.44
C THR A 287 7.37 -34.00 -16.92
N VAL A 288 7.56 -32.68 -16.92
CA VAL A 288 6.51 -31.70 -17.29
C VAL A 288 5.89 -31.97 -18.67
N ASN A 289 6.69 -32.38 -19.66
CA ASN A 289 6.21 -32.68 -21.01
C ASN A 289 5.23 -33.86 -21.09
N LYS A 290 5.16 -34.69 -20.04
CA LYS A 290 4.24 -35.84 -19.92
C LYS A 290 2.94 -35.49 -19.19
N LEU A 291 2.86 -34.30 -18.60
CA LEU A 291 1.72 -33.85 -17.79
C LEU A 291 1.10 -32.64 -18.47
N LYS A 292 0.12 -32.87 -19.36
CA LYS A 292 -0.54 -31.80 -20.14
C LYS A 292 -2.00 -31.61 -19.76
N THR A 293 -2.59 -32.61 -19.12
CA THR A 293 -4.00 -32.65 -18.76
C THR A 293 -4.18 -33.24 -17.36
N LEU A 294 -5.34 -33.01 -16.76
CA LEU A 294 -5.73 -33.65 -15.50
C LEU A 294 -5.60 -35.18 -15.58
N SER A 295 -6.02 -35.79 -16.69
CA SER A 295 -5.97 -37.25 -16.88
C SER A 295 -4.56 -37.85 -16.81
N ASP A 296 -3.51 -37.07 -17.07
CA ASP A 296 -2.11 -37.53 -17.03
C ASP A 296 -1.60 -37.75 -15.59
N LEU A 297 -2.37 -37.29 -14.59
CA LEU A 297 -2.08 -37.53 -13.17
C LEU A 297 -2.52 -38.93 -12.69
N ARG A 298 -3.23 -39.72 -13.49
CA ARG A 298 -3.63 -41.08 -13.08
C ARG A 298 -2.42 -41.95 -12.73
N GLY A 299 -2.52 -42.65 -11.61
CA GLY A 299 -1.46 -43.48 -11.04
C GLY A 299 -0.28 -42.71 -10.45
N LYS A 300 -0.42 -41.38 -10.26
CA LYS A 300 0.62 -40.53 -9.67
C LYS A 300 0.36 -40.23 -8.20
N LYS A 301 1.43 -39.84 -7.50
CA LYS A 301 1.40 -39.23 -6.19
C LYS A 301 1.33 -37.72 -6.35
N VAL A 302 0.27 -37.09 -5.87
CA VAL A 302 0.08 -35.63 -5.99
C VAL A 302 0.09 -35.00 -4.61
N ALA A 303 1.05 -34.10 -4.37
CA ALA A 303 1.10 -33.29 -3.17
C ALA A 303 0.13 -32.11 -3.26
N VAL A 304 -0.69 -31.91 -2.24
CA VAL A 304 -1.67 -30.82 -2.18
C VAL A 304 -1.63 -30.11 -0.83
N LEU A 305 -2.01 -28.84 -0.83
CA LEU A 305 -2.19 -28.07 0.41
C LEU A 305 -3.38 -28.63 1.20
N ALA A 306 -3.15 -29.04 2.44
CA ALA A 306 -4.12 -29.78 3.24
C ALA A 306 -5.46 -29.06 3.46
N ARG A 307 -5.49 -27.73 3.38
CA ARG A 307 -6.62 -26.86 3.76
C ARG A 307 -7.12 -25.94 2.64
N VAL A 308 -6.78 -26.24 1.38
CA VAL A 308 -7.26 -25.47 0.21
C VAL A 308 -8.21 -26.34 -0.61
N ASP A 309 -9.42 -26.54 -0.08
CA ASP A 309 -10.39 -27.47 -0.67
C ASP A 309 -10.84 -27.09 -2.08
N SER A 310 -10.86 -25.79 -2.40
CA SER A 310 -11.11 -25.31 -3.77
C SER A 310 -10.09 -25.82 -4.77
N LEU A 311 -8.81 -25.93 -4.38
CA LEU A 311 -7.75 -26.48 -5.20
C LEU A 311 -7.78 -28.01 -5.23
N ASN A 312 -8.03 -28.63 -4.07
CA ASN A 312 -8.04 -30.09 -3.92
C ASN A 312 -9.17 -30.75 -4.73
N ARG A 313 -10.34 -30.08 -4.84
CA ARG A 313 -11.48 -30.56 -5.63
C ARG A 313 -11.20 -30.70 -7.14
N LEU A 314 -10.10 -30.12 -7.64
CA LEU A 314 -9.67 -30.35 -9.03
C LEU A 314 -9.29 -31.82 -9.29
N LEU A 315 -8.96 -32.57 -8.24
CA LEU A 315 -8.61 -33.99 -8.31
C LEU A 315 -9.81 -34.93 -8.12
N ASP A 316 -10.99 -34.44 -7.73
CA ASP A 316 -12.19 -35.27 -7.54
C ASP A 316 -12.51 -36.18 -8.75
N PRO A 317 -12.34 -35.73 -10.02
CA PRO A 317 -12.57 -36.60 -11.17
C PRO A 317 -11.61 -37.80 -11.29
N LEU A 318 -10.54 -37.84 -10.48
CA LEU A 318 -9.53 -38.89 -10.43
C LEU A 318 -9.50 -39.58 -9.06
N GLU A 319 -10.56 -39.46 -8.26
CA GLU A 319 -10.66 -40.12 -6.96
C GLU A 319 -10.40 -41.63 -7.09
N GLY A 320 -9.47 -42.15 -6.29
CA GLY A 320 -9.03 -43.55 -6.33
C GLY A 320 -7.96 -43.88 -7.39
N ASP A 321 -7.76 -43.03 -8.39
CA ASP A 321 -6.69 -43.17 -9.39
C ASP A 321 -5.42 -42.40 -9.00
N VAL A 322 -5.47 -41.51 -8.01
CA VAL A 322 -4.36 -40.65 -7.57
C VAL A 322 -4.11 -40.84 -6.07
N GLU A 323 -2.84 -40.98 -5.69
CA GLU A 323 -2.44 -40.99 -4.28
C GLU A 323 -2.19 -39.55 -3.81
N ILE A 324 -3.01 -39.04 -2.90
CA ILE A 324 -2.92 -37.66 -2.40
C ILE A 324 -2.02 -37.60 -1.18
N LEU A 325 -0.98 -36.75 -1.24
CA LEU A 325 -0.11 -36.40 -0.11
C LEU A 325 -0.44 -34.98 0.36
N LYS A 326 -0.60 -34.76 1.67
CA LYS A 326 -0.99 -33.44 2.21
C LYS A 326 0.21 -32.71 2.80
N GLY A 327 0.47 -31.48 2.34
CA GLY A 327 1.45 -30.56 2.90
C GLY A 327 0.79 -29.41 3.66
N GLY A 328 1.50 -28.82 4.63
CA GLY A 328 1.02 -27.68 5.41
C GLY A 328 1.24 -26.34 4.70
N THR A 329 2.30 -26.25 3.89
CA THR A 329 2.69 -25.04 3.14
C THR A 329 2.97 -25.34 1.66
N ALA A 330 3.05 -24.29 0.83
CA ALA A 330 3.49 -24.40 -0.55
C ALA A 330 4.88 -25.04 -0.66
N ARG A 331 5.79 -24.62 0.24
CA ARG A 331 7.13 -25.19 0.37
C ARG A 331 7.09 -26.69 0.67
N ASP A 332 6.26 -27.16 1.60
CA ASP A 332 6.17 -28.59 1.93
C ASP A 332 5.74 -29.42 0.71
N CYS A 333 4.79 -28.89 -0.06
CA CYS A 333 4.28 -29.54 -1.26
C CYS A 333 5.36 -29.62 -2.36
N LEU A 334 6.07 -28.51 -2.60
CA LEU A 334 7.18 -28.45 -3.53
C LEU A 334 8.34 -29.35 -3.08
N GLU A 335 8.66 -29.39 -1.79
CA GLU A 335 9.70 -30.26 -1.23
C GLU A 335 9.39 -31.74 -1.44
N MET A 336 8.13 -32.16 -1.30
CA MET A 336 7.70 -33.53 -1.60
C MET A 336 7.94 -33.90 -3.07
N VAL A 337 7.70 -32.98 -4.01
CA VAL A 337 8.00 -33.18 -5.44
C VAL A 337 9.51 -33.22 -5.67
N PHE A 338 10.25 -32.29 -5.08
CA PHE A 338 11.70 -32.21 -5.21
C PHE A 338 12.39 -33.50 -4.76
N GLN A 339 11.99 -34.02 -3.59
CA GLN A 339 12.48 -35.27 -3.01
C GLN A 339 11.98 -36.53 -3.73
N GLY A 340 11.04 -36.41 -4.68
CA GLY A 340 10.42 -37.54 -5.37
C GLY A 340 9.46 -38.35 -4.50
N LYS A 341 8.99 -37.80 -3.37
CA LYS A 341 7.89 -38.37 -2.57
C LYS A 341 6.56 -38.22 -3.30
N ALA A 342 6.39 -37.10 -4.01
CA ALA A 342 5.29 -36.85 -4.93
C ALA A 342 5.82 -36.74 -6.37
N ASP A 343 5.00 -37.11 -7.35
CA ASP A 343 5.29 -36.94 -8.77
C ASP A 343 4.97 -35.51 -9.25
N ALA A 344 3.97 -34.87 -8.64
CA ALA A 344 3.53 -33.52 -8.95
C ALA A 344 2.88 -32.85 -7.72
N THR A 345 2.69 -31.53 -7.79
CA THR A 345 1.86 -30.77 -6.85
C THR A 345 0.92 -29.84 -7.60
N ILE A 346 -0.23 -29.53 -7.01
CA ILE A 346 -1.14 -28.51 -7.52
C ILE A 346 -1.05 -27.30 -6.60
N GLY A 347 -0.82 -26.14 -7.19
CA GLY A 347 -0.67 -24.86 -6.50
C GLY A 347 -1.25 -23.71 -7.32
N PHE A 348 -0.74 -22.52 -7.07
CA PHE A 348 -1.02 -21.30 -7.82
C PHE A 348 0.22 -20.84 -8.58
N PRO A 349 0.11 -19.89 -9.54
CA PRO A 349 1.25 -19.47 -10.35
C PRO A 349 2.41 -18.95 -9.50
N PHE A 350 2.09 -18.34 -8.35
CA PHE A 350 3.03 -17.85 -7.33
C PHE A 350 3.95 -18.90 -6.68
N TYR A 351 3.72 -20.21 -6.92
CA TYR A 351 4.69 -21.23 -6.53
C TYR A 351 6.03 -21.07 -7.27
N ASP A 352 6.04 -20.35 -8.40
CA ASP A 352 7.26 -19.95 -9.11
C ASP A 352 8.24 -19.15 -8.21
N GLU A 353 7.73 -18.24 -7.40
CA GLU A 353 8.49 -17.48 -6.41
C GLU A 353 9.05 -18.41 -5.33
N ALA A 354 8.22 -19.29 -4.77
CA ALA A 354 8.66 -20.25 -3.76
C ALA A 354 9.73 -21.23 -4.31
N ILE A 355 9.62 -21.65 -5.57
CA ILE A 355 10.63 -22.45 -6.28
C ILE A 355 11.96 -21.69 -6.35
N VAL A 356 11.94 -20.42 -6.74
CA VAL A 356 13.14 -19.58 -6.84
C VAL A 356 13.74 -19.30 -5.47
N ARG A 357 12.92 -18.86 -4.50
CA ARG A 357 13.34 -18.46 -3.15
C ARG A 357 13.93 -19.62 -2.35
N HIS A 358 13.42 -20.83 -2.54
CA HIS A 358 13.90 -22.04 -1.85
C HIS A 358 14.83 -22.91 -2.69
N PHE A 359 15.24 -22.46 -3.88
CA PHE A 359 16.17 -23.17 -4.77
C PHE A 359 15.72 -24.59 -5.16
N PHE A 360 14.44 -24.79 -5.45
CA PHE A 360 13.92 -26.05 -6.01
C PHE A 360 14.24 -26.15 -7.52
N THR A 361 15.53 -26.24 -7.86
CA THR A 361 16.11 -26.06 -9.22
C THR A 361 15.66 -27.04 -10.30
N ASP A 362 14.85 -28.05 -9.97
CA ASP A 362 14.35 -29.08 -10.90
C ASP A 362 12.82 -29.18 -10.84
N ILE A 363 12.11 -28.11 -10.47
CA ILE A 363 10.65 -28.04 -10.50
C ILE A 363 10.21 -26.95 -11.48
N ALA A 364 9.26 -27.28 -12.35
CA ALA A 364 8.68 -26.37 -13.32
C ALA A 364 7.16 -26.54 -13.41
N PRO A 365 6.41 -25.51 -13.85
CA PRO A 365 4.99 -25.66 -14.16
C PRO A 365 4.82 -26.62 -15.35
N ALA A 366 3.88 -27.56 -15.22
CA ALA A 366 3.55 -28.55 -16.23
C ALA A 366 2.35 -28.12 -17.08
N PHE A 367 1.21 -27.83 -16.45
CA PHE A 367 0.04 -27.26 -17.12
C PHE A 367 -0.81 -26.40 -16.18
N ILE A 368 -1.64 -25.54 -16.77
CA ILE A 368 -2.49 -24.55 -16.09
C ILE A 368 -3.96 -24.87 -16.38
N PHE A 369 -4.82 -24.77 -15.38
CA PHE A 369 -6.27 -24.92 -15.52
C PHE A 369 -6.93 -23.60 -15.94
N TRP A 370 -6.79 -23.24 -17.21
CA TRP A 370 -7.30 -21.97 -17.77
C TRP A 370 -8.82 -21.80 -17.65
N ASP A 371 -9.57 -22.90 -17.68
CA ASP A 371 -11.04 -22.94 -17.62
C ASP A 371 -11.60 -22.95 -16.20
N LYS A 372 -10.73 -22.98 -15.17
CA LYS A 372 -11.12 -23.06 -13.76
C LYS A 372 -10.38 -22.02 -12.90
N PRO A 373 -10.48 -20.72 -13.21
CA PRO A 373 -9.92 -19.69 -12.35
C PRO A 373 -10.64 -19.67 -11.00
N ILE A 374 -9.88 -19.54 -9.92
CA ILE A 374 -10.42 -19.31 -8.58
C ILE A 374 -10.49 -17.80 -8.37
N GLN A 375 -11.71 -17.27 -8.32
CA GLN A 375 -11.99 -15.87 -8.03
C GLN A 375 -11.92 -15.64 -6.52
N ALA A 376 -11.00 -14.79 -6.08
CA ALA A 376 -10.85 -14.41 -4.69
C ALA A 376 -11.59 -13.09 -4.40
N VAL A 377 -12.46 -13.14 -3.40
CA VAL A 377 -13.30 -12.03 -2.93
C VAL A 377 -13.08 -11.79 -1.44
N ILE A 378 -13.39 -10.59 -0.96
CA ILE A 378 -13.52 -10.33 0.48
C ILE A 378 -14.90 -10.84 0.90
N GLY A 379 -14.93 -11.74 1.88
CA GLY A 379 -16.18 -12.19 2.52
C GLY A 379 -16.48 -11.31 3.73
N VAL A 380 -17.65 -10.70 3.79
CA VAL A 380 -18.08 -9.82 4.88
C VAL A 380 -19.28 -10.43 5.58
N ARG A 381 -19.40 -10.23 6.90
CA ARG A 381 -20.58 -10.60 7.67
C ARG A 381 -21.88 -10.09 7.02
N SER A 382 -22.92 -10.93 7.00
CA SER A 382 -24.12 -10.70 6.20
C SER A 382 -24.97 -9.51 6.63
N ASP A 383 -24.81 -9.05 7.87
CA ASP A 383 -25.49 -7.91 8.47
C ASP A 383 -24.82 -6.56 8.15
N TRP A 384 -23.66 -6.53 7.47
CA TRP A 384 -22.97 -5.32 7.01
C TRP A 384 -22.93 -5.21 5.46
N PRO A 385 -24.08 -5.08 4.78
CA PRO A 385 -24.11 -4.89 3.33
C PRO A 385 -23.41 -3.60 2.88
N GLU A 386 -23.44 -2.54 3.69
CA GLU A 386 -22.81 -1.25 3.38
C GLU A 386 -21.30 -1.39 3.21
N LEU A 387 -20.65 -2.21 4.03
CA LEU A 387 -19.21 -2.47 3.91
C LEU A 387 -18.87 -3.12 2.57
N VAL A 388 -19.70 -4.06 2.09
CA VAL A 388 -19.50 -4.70 0.78
C VAL A 388 -19.57 -3.67 -0.34
N GLU A 389 -20.54 -2.76 -0.30
CA GLU A 389 -20.67 -1.69 -1.29
C GLU A 389 -19.46 -0.75 -1.27
N ILE A 390 -18.99 -0.36 -0.08
CA ILE A 390 -17.80 0.49 0.09
C ILE A 390 -16.55 -0.22 -0.45
N LEU A 391 -16.34 -1.50 -0.09
CA LEU A 391 -15.21 -2.29 -0.56
C LEU A 391 -15.24 -2.45 -2.09
N ASN A 392 -16.41 -2.66 -2.69
CA ASN A 392 -16.57 -2.73 -4.15
C ASN A 392 -16.16 -1.43 -4.83
N LEU A 393 -16.55 -0.26 -4.31
CA LEU A 393 -16.09 1.03 -4.82
C LEU A 393 -14.57 1.13 -4.77
N GLY A 394 -13.96 0.67 -3.68
CA GLY A 394 -12.51 0.61 -3.54
C GLY A 394 -11.85 -0.31 -4.56
N ILE A 395 -12.33 -1.53 -4.69
CA ILE A 395 -11.83 -2.56 -5.62
C ILE A 395 -11.95 -2.09 -7.08
N ASP A 396 -13.11 -1.58 -7.48
CA ASP A 396 -13.39 -1.13 -8.84
C ASP A 396 -12.56 0.11 -9.22
N SER A 397 -12.09 0.86 -8.21
CA SER A 397 -11.21 2.00 -8.43
C SER A 397 -9.76 1.63 -8.72
N ILE A 398 -9.36 0.37 -8.51
CA ILE A 398 -7.99 -0.12 -8.72
C ILE A 398 -7.84 -0.59 -10.17
N THR A 399 -7.01 0.10 -10.95
CA THR A 399 -6.75 -0.25 -12.35
C THR A 399 -6.03 -1.59 -12.48
N SER A 400 -6.22 -2.28 -13.60
CA SER A 400 -5.49 -3.51 -13.92
C SER A 400 -3.98 -3.30 -13.93
N GLU A 401 -3.50 -2.13 -14.37
CA GLU A 401 -2.08 -1.76 -14.30
C GLU A 401 -1.56 -1.77 -12.87
N LYS A 402 -2.26 -1.11 -11.94
CA LYS A 402 -1.82 -1.03 -10.54
C LYS A 402 -1.88 -2.39 -9.86
N ARG A 403 -2.92 -3.18 -10.15
CA ARG A 403 -3.06 -4.57 -9.70
C ARG A 403 -1.88 -5.42 -10.19
N ASN A 404 -1.54 -5.33 -11.48
CA ASN A 404 -0.44 -6.07 -12.08
C ASN A 404 0.92 -5.63 -11.52
N GLN A 405 1.11 -4.34 -11.22
CA GLN A 405 2.33 -3.87 -10.54
C GLN A 405 2.51 -4.56 -9.19
N ILE A 406 1.46 -4.63 -8.35
CA ILE A 406 1.51 -5.34 -7.07
C ILE A 406 1.81 -6.83 -7.27
N ILE A 407 1.09 -7.51 -8.17
CA ILE A 407 1.31 -8.92 -8.45
C ILE A 407 2.74 -9.20 -8.93
N SER A 408 3.26 -8.36 -9.83
CA SER A 408 4.61 -8.51 -10.41
C SER A 408 5.74 -8.29 -9.41
N LYS A 409 5.51 -7.50 -8.35
CA LYS A 409 6.47 -7.34 -7.24
C LYS A 409 6.73 -8.67 -6.52
N TRP A 410 5.73 -9.55 -6.50
CA TRP A 410 5.74 -10.81 -5.76
C TRP A 410 5.78 -12.07 -6.66
N SER A 411 5.97 -11.93 -7.97
CA SER A 411 6.08 -13.06 -8.90
C SER A 411 7.34 -12.93 -9.75
N SER A 412 8.04 -14.06 -9.94
CA SER A 412 9.27 -14.12 -10.74
C SER A 412 8.97 -14.25 -12.25
N ARG A 413 7.71 -14.51 -12.65
CA ARG A 413 7.27 -14.51 -14.05
C ARG A 413 6.64 -13.18 -14.45
N ILE A 414 7.29 -12.51 -15.39
CA ILE A 414 6.66 -11.53 -16.28
C ILE A 414 5.48 -12.23 -16.98
N SER A 415 4.24 -11.92 -16.57
CA SER A 415 2.95 -12.38 -17.12
C SER A 415 3.06 -12.88 -18.57
N GLU A 416 2.83 -14.18 -18.80
CA GLU A 416 2.75 -14.84 -20.11
C GLU A 416 1.32 -14.75 -20.71
N GLU A 417 0.56 -13.68 -20.50
CA GLU A 417 -0.70 -13.50 -21.23
C GLU A 417 -0.44 -13.15 -22.72
N GLN A 418 -1.19 -13.81 -23.61
CA GLN A 418 -1.31 -13.34 -24.99
C GLN A 418 -2.06 -12.02 -24.98
N VAL A 419 -1.47 -11.01 -25.62
CA VAL A 419 -2.08 -9.69 -25.73
C VAL A 419 -3.34 -9.81 -26.58
N GLU A 420 -4.51 -9.49 -26.01
CA GLU A 420 -5.72 -9.28 -26.81
C GLU A 420 -5.56 -7.99 -27.62
N LEU A 421 -5.33 -8.14 -28.92
CA LEU A 421 -5.11 -7.01 -29.81
C LEU A 421 -6.44 -6.52 -30.43
N PRO A 422 -6.66 -5.21 -30.55
CA PRO A 422 -7.73 -4.64 -31.35
C PRO A 422 -7.74 -5.24 -32.77
N ARG A 423 -8.93 -5.42 -33.35
CA ARG A 423 -9.11 -6.07 -34.67
C ARG A 423 -8.17 -5.57 -35.76
N ARG A 424 -7.91 -4.24 -35.78
CA ARG A 424 -7.02 -3.60 -36.75
C ARG A 424 -5.57 -4.09 -36.63
N GLU A 425 -5.10 -4.32 -35.42
CA GLU A 425 -3.73 -4.75 -35.11
C GLU A 425 -3.57 -6.24 -35.40
N SER A 426 -4.54 -7.08 -35.02
CA SER A 426 -4.55 -8.51 -35.38
C SER A 426 -4.56 -8.72 -36.90
N GLU A 427 -5.37 -7.95 -37.64
CA GLU A 427 -5.39 -7.99 -39.11
C GLU A 427 -4.06 -7.54 -39.72
N TRP A 428 -3.37 -6.58 -39.10
CA TRP A 428 -2.06 -6.13 -39.56
C TRP A 428 -1.00 -7.21 -39.35
N LEU A 429 -0.95 -7.84 -38.16
CA LEU A 429 -0.01 -8.92 -37.86
C LEU A 429 -0.24 -10.15 -38.73
N ALA A 430 -1.50 -10.50 -39.03
CA ALA A 430 -1.83 -11.58 -39.96
C ALA A 430 -1.29 -11.35 -41.37
N ARG A 431 -1.16 -10.08 -41.80
CA ARG A 431 -0.55 -9.70 -43.09
C ARG A 431 0.98 -9.60 -43.04
N HIS A 432 1.57 -9.56 -41.84
CA HIS A 432 3.02 -9.43 -41.62
C HIS A 432 3.52 -10.57 -40.70
N PRO A 433 3.47 -11.84 -41.16
CA PRO A 433 3.84 -12.99 -40.34
C PRO A 433 5.33 -13.04 -39.99
N VAL A 434 6.15 -12.26 -40.70
CA VAL A 434 7.56 -12.07 -40.42
C VAL A 434 7.84 -10.57 -40.30
N ILE A 435 8.34 -10.13 -39.16
CA ILE A 435 8.69 -8.73 -38.91
C ILE A 435 10.22 -8.62 -38.89
N PRO A 436 10.83 -7.94 -39.87
CA PRO A 436 12.28 -7.70 -39.87
C PRO A 436 12.64 -6.63 -38.85
N VAL A 437 13.65 -6.90 -38.03
CA VAL A 437 14.16 -5.99 -37.00
C VAL A 437 15.65 -5.78 -37.17
N LEU A 438 16.06 -4.53 -37.30
CA LEU A 438 17.47 -4.15 -37.28
C LEU A 438 17.97 -4.02 -35.85
N VAL A 439 19.11 -4.64 -35.56
CA VAL A 439 19.77 -4.54 -34.25
C VAL A 439 21.23 -4.12 -34.49
N PRO A 440 21.75 -3.10 -33.78
CA PRO A 440 23.15 -2.74 -33.89
C PRO A 440 23.95 -3.85 -33.23
N ARG A 441 24.99 -4.33 -33.92
CA ARG A 441 25.92 -5.33 -33.40
C ARG A 441 26.68 -4.69 -32.23
N SER A 442 26.24 -5.00 -31.01
CA SER A 442 26.85 -4.57 -29.77
C SER A 442 27.69 -5.70 -29.14
N SER A 443 28.28 -5.46 -27.97
CA SER A 443 28.95 -6.51 -27.20
C SER A 443 27.95 -7.34 -26.37
N SER A 444 28.40 -8.52 -25.94
CA SER A 444 27.74 -9.30 -24.88
C SER A 444 27.44 -8.40 -23.66
N PRO A 445 26.27 -8.54 -23.01
CA PRO A 445 25.26 -9.59 -23.18
C PRO A 445 24.08 -9.24 -24.12
N PHE A 446 24.07 -8.08 -24.77
CA PHE A 446 22.86 -7.56 -25.44
C PHE A 446 22.56 -8.21 -26.79
N ILE A 447 23.56 -8.32 -27.67
CA ILE A 447 23.52 -9.17 -28.86
C ILE A 447 24.95 -9.61 -29.21
N TYR A 448 25.15 -10.87 -29.55
CA TYR A 448 26.44 -11.42 -29.97
C TYR A 448 26.21 -12.67 -30.83
N THR A 449 27.24 -13.08 -31.58
CA THR A 449 27.20 -14.33 -32.36
C THR A 449 27.87 -15.44 -31.57
N ASP A 450 27.15 -16.53 -31.33
CA ASP A 450 27.72 -17.71 -30.67
C ASP A 450 28.70 -18.46 -31.60
N SER A 451 29.41 -19.45 -31.05
CA SER A 451 30.39 -20.26 -31.79
C SER A 451 29.79 -21.06 -32.95
N GLU A 452 28.46 -21.18 -33.02
CA GLU A 452 27.72 -21.85 -34.11
C GLU A 452 27.20 -20.83 -35.15
N GLY A 453 27.54 -19.55 -35.02
CA GLY A 453 27.12 -18.52 -35.97
C GLY A 453 25.71 -17.97 -35.73
N ARG A 454 25.06 -18.29 -34.59
CA ARG A 454 23.71 -17.82 -34.26
C ARG A 454 23.76 -16.52 -33.46
N GLU A 455 22.86 -15.59 -33.77
CA GLU A 455 22.65 -14.41 -32.93
C GLU A 455 22.01 -14.82 -31.59
N ARG A 456 22.59 -14.34 -30.49
CA ARG A 456 22.19 -14.59 -29.10
C ARG A 456 22.27 -13.28 -28.32
N GLY A 457 21.60 -13.21 -27.17
CA GLY A 457 21.67 -12.06 -26.26
C GLY A 457 20.30 -11.51 -25.91
N ILE A 458 20.28 -10.56 -24.97
CA ILE A 458 19.06 -10.02 -24.36
C ILE A 458 18.07 -9.51 -25.42
N TYR A 459 18.54 -8.83 -26.48
CA TYR A 459 17.67 -8.34 -27.55
C TYR A 459 17.04 -9.47 -28.36
N VAL A 460 17.79 -10.55 -28.62
CA VAL A 460 17.29 -11.70 -29.38
C VAL A 460 16.24 -12.45 -28.57
N ASP A 461 16.48 -12.65 -27.27
CA ASP A 461 15.56 -13.36 -26.38
C ASP A 461 14.27 -12.56 -26.15
N PHE A 462 14.39 -11.24 -25.93
CA PHE A 462 13.25 -10.34 -25.81
C PHE A 462 12.38 -10.33 -27.08
N LEU A 463 12.99 -10.13 -28.25
CA LEU A 463 12.27 -10.10 -29.53
C LEU A 463 11.64 -11.46 -29.87
N THR A 464 12.30 -12.57 -29.50
CA THR A 464 11.72 -13.91 -29.66
C THR A 464 10.48 -14.10 -28.78
N ALA A 465 10.56 -13.67 -27.51
CA ALA A 465 9.42 -13.71 -26.60
C ALA A 465 8.27 -12.81 -27.08
N LEU A 466 8.58 -11.61 -27.58
CA LEU A 466 7.60 -10.69 -28.16
C LEU A 466 6.89 -11.30 -29.37
N GLY A 467 7.64 -11.89 -30.31
CA GLY A 467 7.07 -12.59 -31.46
C GLY A 467 6.14 -13.73 -31.06
N LYS A 468 6.52 -14.52 -30.06
CA LYS A 468 5.68 -15.59 -29.50
C LYS A 468 4.37 -15.06 -28.92
N ARG A 469 4.40 -13.91 -28.23
CA ARG A 469 3.19 -13.26 -27.67
C ARG A 469 2.27 -12.69 -28.75
N LEU A 470 2.84 -12.15 -29.83
CA LEU A 470 2.10 -11.55 -30.94
C LEU A 470 1.67 -12.55 -32.03
N GLY A 471 2.13 -13.80 -31.96
CA GLY A 471 1.83 -14.83 -32.97
C GLY A 471 2.54 -14.62 -34.30
N VAL A 472 3.68 -13.90 -34.32
CA VAL A 472 4.48 -13.61 -35.52
C VAL A 472 5.94 -14.00 -35.31
N ARG A 473 6.67 -14.20 -36.41
CA ARG A 473 8.12 -14.43 -36.35
C ARG A 473 8.86 -13.10 -36.41
N ILE A 474 9.57 -12.75 -35.35
CA ILE A 474 10.51 -11.64 -35.40
C ILE A 474 11.84 -12.15 -35.96
N GLN A 475 12.33 -11.52 -37.03
CA GLN A 475 13.58 -11.88 -37.67
C GLN A 475 14.60 -10.76 -37.45
N THR A 476 15.61 -11.04 -36.62
CA THR A 476 16.70 -10.11 -36.36
C THR A 476 17.72 -10.11 -37.49
N ARG A 477 18.28 -8.94 -37.78
CA ARG A 477 19.49 -8.80 -38.57
C ARG A 477 20.45 -7.86 -37.86
N SER A 478 21.57 -8.40 -37.36
CA SER A 478 22.63 -7.56 -36.80
C SER A 478 23.51 -6.93 -37.88
N VAL A 479 23.75 -5.63 -37.73
CA VAL A 479 24.61 -4.83 -38.60
C VAL A 479 25.57 -3.99 -37.75
N THR A 480 26.70 -3.56 -38.30
CA THR A 480 27.56 -2.62 -37.57
C THR A 480 26.83 -1.32 -37.24
N PHE A 481 27.26 -0.55 -36.24
CA PHE A 481 26.58 0.70 -35.89
C PHE A 481 26.57 1.72 -37.05
N ALA A 482 27.61 1.73 -37.88
CA ALA A 482 27.67 2.55 -39.08
C ALA A 482 26.58 2.16 -40.11
N GLU A 483 26.44 0.86 -40.37
CA GLU A 483 25.39 0.33 -41.25
C GLU A 483 24.00 0.53 -40.63
N TYR A 484 23.85 0.33 -39.32
CA TYR A 484 22.61 0.54 -38.58
C TYR A 484 22.07 1.96 -38.78
N SER A 485 22.96 2.96 -38.65
CA SER A 485 22.63 4.36 -38.88
C SER A 485 22.19 4.59 -40.34
N GLU A 486 22.98 4.16 -41.32
CA GLU A 486 22.64 4.30 -42.75
C GLU A 486 21.29 3.64 -43.10
N GLU A 487 21.01 2.48 -42.52
CA GLU A 487 19.81 1.71 -42.81
C GLU A 487 18.51 2.30 -42.25
N ILE A 488 18.60 2.97 -41.10
CA ILE A 488 17.44 3.59 -40.45
C ILE A 488 17.25 5.02 -40.96
N PHE A 489 18.31 5.82 -41.01
CA PHE A 489 18.21 7.24 -41.39
C PHE A 489 18.07 7.44 -42.91
N ASP A 490 18.81 6.69 -43.73
CA ASP A 490 18.84 6.94 -45.18
C ASP A 490 17.92 5.97 -45.94
N LYS A 491 17.86 4.69 -45.55
CA LYS A 491 17.17 3.65 -46.34
C LYS A 491 15.78 3.28 -45.83
N HIS A 492 15.43 3.62 -44.59
CA HIS A 492 14.16 3.24 -43.94
C HIS A 492 13.85 1.74 -44.10
N SER A 493 14.89 0.90 -44.05
CA SER A 493 14.84 -0.47 -44.54
C SER A 493 14.22 -1.48 -43.57
N ALA A 494 13.88 -1.07 -42.35
CA ALA A 494 13.31 -1.93 -41.32
C ALA A 494 12.05 -1.34 -40.68
N ILE A 495 11.07 -2.22 -40.44
CA ILE A 495 9.81 -1.86 -39.76
C ILE A 495 10.05 -1.57 -38.28
N LEU A 496 11.05 -2.23 -37.66
CA LEU A 496 11.45 -2.01 -36.28
C LEU A 496 12.98 -1.96 -36.18
N ALA A 497 13.47 -1.17 -35.24
CA ALA A 497 14.88 -1.10 -34.89
C ALA A 497 15.03 -1.00 -33.36
N VAL A 498 16.10 -1.59 -32.82
CA VAL A 498 16.38 -1.60 -31.37
C VAL A 498 17.71 -0.91 -31.11
N GLY A 499 17.75 0.10 -30.25
CA GLY A 499 19.00 0.73 -29.84
C GLY A 499 18.83 1.68 -28.67
N PRO A 500 19.91 2.04 -27.97
CA PRO A 500 19.85 3.00 -26.87
C PRO A 500 19.48 4.39 -27.42
N LYS A 501 18.41 4.99 -26.88
CA LYS A 501 17.93 6.31 -27.30
C LYS A 501 19.01 7.40 -27.19
N SER A 502 19.93 7.26 -26.23
CA SER A 502 21.08 8.15 -26.05
C SER A 502 22.09 8.11 -27.19
N GLU A 503 22.23 6.99 -27.91
CA GLU A 503 23.19 6.85 -29.02
C GLU A 503 22.53 7.05 -30.39
N VAL A 504 21.24 6.73 -30.51
CA VAL A 504 20.49 6.80 -31.78
C VAL A 504 19.79 8.15 -31.97
N GLY A 505 19.34 8.81 -30.91
CA GLY A 505 18.67 10.12 -31.00
C GLY A 505 17.24 10.07 -31.58
N GLU A 506 16.74 11.20 -32.09
CA GLU A 506 15.46 11.24 -32.80
C GLU A 506 15.66 10.90 -34.28
N VAL A 507 14.79 10.05 -34.84
CA VAL A 507 14.85 9.63 -36.24
C VAL A 507 13.53 9.96 -36.92
N GLU A 508 13.59 10.74 -37.99
CA GLU A 508 12.39 11.10 -38.77
C GLU A 508 11.73 9.82 -39.33
N GLY A 509 10.43 9.66 -39.14
CA GLY A 509 9.68 8.48 -39.60
C GLY A 509 9.68 7.27 -38.65
N TYR A 510 10.40 7.31 -37.52
CA TYR A 510 10.35 6.30 -36.47
C TYR A 510 9.80 6.87 -35.16
N GLU A 511 8.96 6.10 -34.49
CA GLU A 511 8.47 6.42 -33.15
C GLU A 511 9.13 5.50 -32.11
N TRP A 512 9.54 6.09 -30.98
CA TRP A 512 10.11 5.33 -29.87
C TRP A 512 9.00 4.60 -29.10
N SER A 513 9.17 3.30 -28.87
CA SER A 513 8.35 2.57 -27.89
C SER A 513 8.63 3.07 -26.48
N ILE A 514 7.85 2.59 -25.50
CA ILE A 514 8.28 2.65 -24.10
C ILE A 514 9.67 2.00 -23.94
N PRO A 515 10.53 2.48 -23.02
CA PRO A 515 11.84 1.87 -22.77
C PRO A 515 11.67 0.42 -22.30
N VAL A 516 12.36 -0.52 -22.97
CA VAL A 516 12.32 -1.96 -22.66
C VAL A 516 13.56 -2.45 -21.89
N GLY A 517 14.43 -1.51 -21.50
CA GLY A 517 15.62 -1.75 -20.67
C GLY A 517 16.32 -0.43 -20.34
N TYR A 518 16.94 -0.35 -19.17
CA TYR A 518 17.77 0.78 -18.74
C TYR A 518 19.21 0.29 -18.57
N SER A 519 20.16 0.95 -19.23
CA SER A 519 21.58 0.77 -18.96
C SER A 519 22.12 2.01 -18.26
N HIS A 520 22.61 1.85 -17.04
CA HIS A 520 23.47 2.87 -16.44
C HIS A 520 24.88 2.66 -16.97
N THR A 521 25.31 3.53 -17.86
CA THR A 521 26.73 3.80 -18.10
C THR A 521 27.14 5.08 -17.42
#